data_AF-A0AAE3FWS3-F1
#
_entry.id   AF-A0AAE3FWS3-F1
#
_cell.length_a   1.000
_cell.length_b   1.000
_cell.length_c   1.000
_cell.angle_alpha   90.00
_cell.angle_beta   90.00
_cell.angle_gamma   90.00
#
_symmetry.space_group_name_H-M   'P 1'
#
loop_
_entity.id
_entity.type
_entity.pdbx_description
1 polymer ?
#
loop_
_entity_poly.entity_id
_entity_poly.type
_entity_poly.pdbx_seq_one_letter_code
_entity_poly.pdbx_strand_id
1 'polypeptide(L)'
;MQVELAQLRRTMSETYAPTRTTLVDSYFTRFSERSFRDDDIASLYHENTKYTDHDGLALGESAGLFTDDPSIEYAQAAMEPEYRNAPLIELPAPEPLTQPIGEVFSNRRSRRTHSDCGLSRSHLSTLLGTALGVTTERSIAPSSDSADEDAFTTVTKQFRAYASGGALYPIEFYIAVGPDGENLPAGLYYYVPEKHALRVLDTPKQSDSYPEIIAAYFATPEAVFDHTSTAVTIFMTGAFSRTKAKYGPRGYRFVLQESGHAGQNILLTAEAMGLAALPLASFYDDRINDYLGVDGVNEAVVGSISIGRRPEAETDGTQSQSQSTDQSISAHE
;
A
#
# COMPACT_ATOMS: atom_id res chain seq x y z
N MET A 1 27.09 9.23 3.90
CA MET A 1 27.51 9.36 2.49
C MET A 1 26.37 10.07 1.77
N GLN A 2 26.42 11.40 1.62
CA GLN A 2 25.42 12.14 0.85
C GLN A 2 25.66 11.83 -0.63
N VAL A 3 24.92 10.87 -1.17
CA VAL A 3 24.80 10.74 -2.62
C VAL A 3 24.09 11.99 -3.09
N GLU A 4 24.70 12.76 -3.98
CA GLU A 4 24.08 13.94 -4.56
C GLU A 4 22.91 13.46 -5.46
N LEU A 5 21.69 13.47 -4.91
CA LEU A 5 20.51 12.87 -5.54
C LEU A 5 20.24 13.38 -6.95
N ALA A 6 20.57 14.65 -7.19
CA ALA A 6 20.51 15.26 -8.52
C ALA A 6 21.44 14.56 -9.53
N GLN A 7 22.65 14.15 -9.10
CA GLN A 7 23.61 13.45 -9.93
C GLN A 7 23.16 12.01 -10.23
N LEU A 8 22.60 11.31 -9.24
CA LEU A 8 22.05 9.96 -9.42
C LEU A 8 20.87 9.97 -10.41
N ARG A 9 19.91 10.90 -10.20
CA ARG A 9 18.73 11.08 -11.06
C ARG A 9 19.11 11.40 -12.51
N ARG A 10 20.05 12.32 -12.72
CA ARG A 10 20.54 12.69 -14.06
C ARG A 10 21.16 11.50 -14.78
N THR A 11 22.05 10.77 -14.11
CA THR A 11 22.73 9.60 -14.66
C THR A 11 21.73 8.52 -15.12
N MET A 12 20.67 8.28 -14.34
CA MET A 12 19.64 7.29 -14.70
C MET A 12 18.73 7.75 -15.85
N SER A 13 18.33 9.03 -15.90
CA SER A 13 17.49 9.56 -17.00
C SER A 13 18.21 9.54 -18.36
N GLU A 14 19.53 9.73 -18.36
CA GLU A 14 20.36 9.72 -19.58
C GLU A 14 20.68 8.27 -20.02
N THR A 15 20.86 7.34 -19.08
CA THR A 15 21.14 5.92 -19.38
C THR A 15 19.87 5.14 -19.77
N TYR A 16 18.71 5.54 -19.24
CA TYR A 16 17.38 5.02 -19.57
C TYR A 16 16.64 5.97 -20.51
N ALA A 17 17.33 6.70 -21.39
CA ALA A 17 16.64 7.48 -22.42
C ALA A 17 16.04 6.51 -23.45
N PRO A 18 14.69 6.38 -23.57
CA PRO A 18 14.06 5.53 -24.55
C PRO A 18 14.09 6.23 -25.92
N THR A 19 15.28 6.58 -26.39
CA THR A 19 15.41 7.13 -27.74
C THR A 19 15.09 6.01 -28.73
N ARG A 20 13.92 6.14 -29.37
CA ARG A 20 13.38 5.33 -30.48
C ARG A 20 12.66 4.02 -30.13
N THR A 21 11.57 4.12 -29.40
CA THR A 21 10.54 3.08 -29.43
C THR A 21 9.19 3.74 -29.67
N THR A 22 8.72 3.73 -30.92
CA THR A 22 7.30 3.94 -31.20
C THR A 22 6.53 2.84 -30.47
N LEU A 23 5.43 3.21 -29.82
CA LEU A 23 4.60 2.34 -28.96
C LEU A 23 4.20 1.01 -29.61
N VAL A 24 4.16 0.94 -30.95
CA VAL A 24 3.59 -0.18 -31.69
C VAL A 24 4.67 -1.13 -32.27
N ASP A 25 5.82 -0.62 -32.74
CA ASP A 25 6.82 -1.46 -33.44
C ASP A 25 7.93 -2.04 -32.53
N SER A 26 7.79 -1.95 -31.21
CA SER A 26 8.93 -2.27 -30.33
C SER A 26 8.64 -2.98 -29.01
N TYR A 27 7.38 -3.08 -28.58
CA TYR A 27 7.02 -3.81 -27.37
C TYR A 27 6.78 -5.29 -27.67
N PHE A 28 5.90 -5.59 -28.62
CA PHE A 28 5.49 -6.96 -28.93
C PHE A 28 6.68 -7.83 -29.40
N THR A 29 7.51 -7.31 -30.31
CA THR A 29 8.70 -7.98 -30.83
C THR A 29 9.71 -8.31 -29.72
N ARG A 30 9.99 -7.37 -28.81
CA ARG A 30 10.90 -7.61 -27.67
C ARG A 30 10.38 -8.70 -26.74
N PHE A 31 9.07 -8.71 -26.46
CA PHE A 31 8.45 -9.76 -25.64
C PHE A 31 8.49 -11.13 -26.34
N SER A 32 8.22 -11.18 -27.65
CA SER A 32 8.24 -12.44 -28.40
C SER A 32 9.65 -13.01 -28.56
N GLU A 33 10.64 -12.15 -28.77
CA GLU A 33 12.04 -12.55 -28.96
C GLU A 33 12.79 -12.73 -27.64
N ARG A 34 12.19 -12.32 -26.51
CA ARG A 34 12.83 -12.27 -25.18
C ARG A 34 14.16 -11.51 -25.18
N SER A 35 14.29 -10.51 -26.05
CA SER A 35 15.50 -9.71 -26.23
C SER A 35 15.57 -8.59 -25.18
N PHE A 36 15.77 -8.98 -23.91
CA PHE A 36 16.03 -8.06 -22.80
C PHE A 36 17.53 -7.74 -22.70
N ARG A 37 17.89 -6.60 -22.11
CA ARG A 37 19.30 -6.20 -21.96
C ARG A 37 19.91 -6.91 -20.75
N ASP A 38 20.95 -7.71 -20.97
CA ASP A 38 21.59 -8.53 -19.91
C ASP A 38 22.16 -7.69 -18.74
N ASP A 39 22.60 -6.46 -19.00
CA ASP A 39 23.19 -5.55 -18.00
C ASP A 39 22.23 -4.45 -17.49
N ASP A 40 20.92 -4.66 -17.58
CA ASP A 40 19.98 -3.69 -17.02
C ASP A 40 20.00 -3.68 -15.47
N ILE A 41 19.56 -2.55 -14.90
CA ILE A 41 19.59 -2.36 -13.45
C ILE A 41 18.73 -3.37 -12.69
N ALA A 42 17.69 -3.91 -13.32
CA ALA A 42 16.83 -4.92 -12.71
C ALA A 42 17.55 -6.27 -12.62
N SER A 43 18.28 -6.67 -13.67
CA SER A 43 19.14 -7.86 -13.68
C SER A 43 20.26 -7.74 -12.64
N LEU A 44 20.94 -6.59 -12.57
CA LEU A 44 21.96 -6.32 -11.55
C LEU A 44 21.38 -6.39 -10.14
N TYR A 45 20.26 -5.71 -9.88
CA TYR A 45 19.58 -5.78 -8.58
C TYR A 45 19.16 -7.21 -8.26
N HIS A 46 18.61 -7.94 -9.24
CA HIS A 46 18.16 -9.31 -9.06
C HIS A 46 19.31 -10.24 -8.64
N GLU A 47 20.46 -10.20 -9.31
CA GLU A 47 21.59 -11.05 -8.90
C GLU A 47 22.18 -10.64 -7.56
N ASN A 48 22.39 -9.33 -7.33
CA ASN A 48 23.02 -8.83 -6.10
C ASN A 48 22.14 -8.92 -4.85
N THR A 49 20.91 -9.44 -4.97
CA THR A 49 20.02 -9.64 -3.83
C THR A 49 19.57 -11.08 -3.66
N LYS A 50 20.18 -12.06 -4.35
CA LYS A 50 19.98 -13.50 -4.10
C LYS A 50 20.76 -13.97 -2.87
N TYR A 51 20.34 -15.11 -2.34
CA TYR A 51 21.23 -15.91 -1.50
C TYR A 51 22.13 -16.74 -2.41
N THR A 52 23.42 -16.77 -2.12
CA THR A 52 24.40 -17.63 -2.77
C THR A 52 24.94 -18.63 -1.75
N ASP A 53 25.51 -19.75 -2.20
CA ASP A 53 26.15 -20.71 -1.30
C ASP A 53 27.34 -20.10 -0.53
N HIS A 54 27.89 -18.98 -1.00
CA HIS A 54 28.98 -18.25 -0.36
C HIS A 54 28.52 -17.27 0.72
N ASP A 55 27.35 -16.67 0.56
CA ASP A 55 26.82 -15.64 1.48
C ASP A 55 25.69 -16.17 2.39
N GLY A 56 25.18 -17.37 2.10
CA GLY A 56 24.00 -17.96 2.75
C GLY A 56 24.15 -18.17 4.25
N LEU A 57 25.33 -18.60 4.71
CA LEU A 57 25.61 -18.78 6.14
C LEU A 57 25.66 -17.44 6.88
N ALA A 58 26.40 -16.46 6.36
CA ALA A 58 26.57 -15.16 7.02
C ALA A 58 25.26 -14.33 7.06
N LEU A 59 24.50 -14.32 5.97
CA LEU A 59 23.21 -13.61 5.90
C LEU A 59 22.10 -14.36 6.68
N GLY A 60 22.14 -15.69 6.72
CA GLY A 60 21.21 -16.52 7.49
C GLY A 60 21.44 -16.42 9.01
N GLU A 61 22.69 -16.50 9.46
CA GLU A 61 23.05 -16.30 10.87
C GLU A 61 22.73 -14.87 11.34
N SER A 62 22.98 -13.86 10.50
CA SER A 62 22.57 -12.47 10.76
C SER A 62 21.06 -12.34 10.96
N ALA A 63 20.24 -12.96 10.10
CA ALA A 63 18.80 -12.97 10.28
C ALA A 63 18.35 -13.65 11.59
N GLY A 64 19.04 -14.71 12.01
CA GLY A 64 18.82 -15.39 13.29
C GLY A 64 19.18 -14.52 14.50
N LEU A 65 20.34 -13.87 14.47
CA LEU A 65 20.78 -12.92 15.51
C LEU A 65 19.71 -11.84 15.74
N PHE A 66 19.17 -11.26 14.67
CA PHE A 66 18.12 -10.25 14.75
C PHE A 66 16.71 -10.79 15.05
N THR A 67 16.52 -12.10 15.18
CA THR A 67 15.22 -12.69 15.56
C THR A 67 15.16 -12.95 17.06
N ASP A 68 16.30 -13.26 17.67
CA ASP A 68 16.41 -13.55 19.10
C ASP A 68 16.96 -12.35 19.92
N ASP A 69 17.57 -11.35 19.27
CA ASP A 69 18.03 -10.10 19.91
C ASP A 69 16.99 -8.96 19.76
N PRO A 70 16.49 -8.41 20.87
CA PRO A 70 15.51 -7.30 20.87
C PRO A 70 16.09 -5.93 20.44
N SER A 71 17.39 -5.82 20.15
CA SER A 71 18.06 -4.57 19.75
C SER A 71 17.40 -3.85 18.57
N ILE A 72 16.88 -4.59 17.58
CA ILE A 72 16.17 -4.01 16.44
C ILE A 72 14.85 -3.39 16.86
N GLU A 73 14.07 -4.07 17.69
CA GLU A 73 12.82 -3.56 18.22
C GLU A 73 13.03 -2.28 19.03
N TYR A 74 14.11 -2.20 19.80
CA TYR A 74 14.50 -0.99 20.51
C TYR A 74 14.89 0.14 19.54
N ALA A 75 15.70 -0.16 18.54
CA ALA A 75 16.06 0.81 17.51
C ALA A 75 14.84 1.32 16.75
N GLN A 76 13.88 0.45 16.42
CA GLN A 76 12.62 0.81 15.77
C GLN A 76 11.75 1.69 16.67
N ALA A 77 11.62 1.36 17.96
CA ALA A 77 10.85 2.16 18.90
C ALA A 77 11.42 3.58 19.10
N ALA A 78 12.72 3.75 18.89
CA ALA A 78 13.39 5.05 18.94
C ALA A 78 13.24 5.88 17.65
N MET A 79 12.80 5.29 16.54
CA MET A 79 12.56 6.03 15.29
C MET A 79 11.26 6.83 15.40
N GLU A 80 11.36 8.15 15.55
CA GLU A 80 10.19 9.03 15.55
C GLU A 80 9.97 9.66 14.17
N PRO A 81 8.79 9.50 13.55
CA PRO A 81 8.48 10.23 12.32
C PRO A 81 8.26 11.72 12.59
N GLU A 82 8.61 12.58 11.64
CA GLU A 82 8.59 14.04 11.78
C GLU A 82 7.19 14.61 12.07
N TYR A 83 6.12 13.91 11.68
CA TYR A 83 4.72 14.30 11.88
C TYR A 83 4.09 13.81 13.21
N ARG A 84 4.89 13.30 14.17
CA ARG A 84 4.39 12.76 15.45
C ARG A 84 3.51 13.73 16.25
N ASN A 85 3.74 15.04 16.11
CA ASN A 85 3.04 16.09 16.86
C ASN A 85 1.81 16.66 16.13
N ALA A 86 1.53 16.24 14.89
CA ALA A 86 0.37 16.72 14.15
C ALA A 86 -0.96 16.32 14.82
N PRO A 87 -2.06 17.06 14.64
CA PRO A 87 -3.36 16.71 15.24
C PRO A 87 -3.81 15.28 14.89
N LEU A 88 -4.49 14.62 15.83
CA LEU A 88 -5.02 13.27 15.65
C LEU A 88 -6.54 13.32 15.51
N ILE A 89 -7.07 12.60 14.54
CA ILE A 89 -8.48 12.27 14.42
C ILE A 89 -8.59 10.77 14.71
N GLU A 90 -9.22 10.40 15.83
CA GLU A 90 -9.47 9.00 16.16
C GLU A 90 -10.32 8.34 15.07
N LEU A 91 -10.23 7.04 14.86
CA LEU A 91 -11.19 6.31 14.02
C LEU A 91 -12.15 5.55 14.94
N PRO A 92 -13.45 5.44 14.59
CA PRO A 92 -14.35 4.54 15.32
C PRO A 92 -13.85 3.10 15.25
N ALA A 93 -14.43 2.20 16.05
CA ALA A 93 -14.10 0.78 15.93
C ALA A 93 -14.49 0.25 14.53
N PRO A 94 -13.65 -0.58 13.89
CA PRO A 94 -13.98 -1.22 12.63
C PRO A 94 -15.27 -2.04 12.71
N GLU A 95 -16.14 -1.89 11.71
CA GLU A 95 -17.33 -2.72 11.57
C GLU A 95 -16.95 -4.13 11.08
N PRO A 96 -17.65 -5.19 11.55
CA PRO A 96 -17.36 -6.54 11.12
C PRO A 96 -17.69 -6.74 9.64
N LEU A 97 -16.76 -7.32 8.88
CA LEU A 97 -17.03 -7.76 7.51
C LEU A 97 -17.94 -9.00 7.54
N THR A 98 -19.11 -8.90 6.91
CA THR A 98 -20.14 -9.96 6.93
C THR A 98 -20.14 -10.84 5.68
N GLN A 99 -19.48 -10.43 4.60
CA GLN A 99 -19.41 -11.22 3.38
C GLN A 99 -18.56 -12.49 3.57
N PRO A 100 -19.01 -13.66 3.09
CA PRO A 100 -18.21 -14.88 3.12
C PRO A 100 -16.89 -14.70 2.38
N ILE A 101 -15.77 -15.07 3.01
CA ILE A 101 -14.43 -14.86 2.44
C ILE A 101 -14.28 -15.48 1.03
N GLY A 102 -14.86 -16.65 0.79
CA GLY A 102 -14.82 -17.31 -0.52
C GLY A 102 -15.49 -16.49 -1.63
N GLU A 103 -16.55 -15.77 -1.31
CA GLU A 103 -17.23 -14.86 -2.25
C GLU A 103 -16.39 -13.61 -2.51
N VAL A 104 -15.79 -13.04 -1.46
CA VAL A 104 -14.89 -11.87 -1.58
C VAL A 104 -13.75 -12.17 -2.55
N PHE A 105 -13.07 -13.32 -2.40
CA PHE A 105 -12.00 -13.72 -3.32
C PHE A 105 -12.48 -13.92 -4.75
N SER A 106 -13.65 -14.53 -4.93
CA SER A 106 -14.22 -14.80 -6.26
C SER A 106 -14.64 -13.52 -6.99
N ASN A 107 -15.19 -12.56 -6.24
CA ASN A 107 -15.81 -11.34 -6.76
C ASN A 107 -14.82 -10.19 -6.90
N ARG A 108 -13.67 -10.23 -6.20
CA ARG A 108 -12.68 -9.15 -6.22
C ARG A 108 -12.29 -8.80 -7.65
N ARG A 109 -12.57 -7.56 -8.07
CA ARG A 109 -12.19 -6.98 -9.37
C ARG A 109 -11.56 -5.60 -9.19
N SER A 110 -10.70 -5.22 -10.13
CA SER A 110 -10.16 -3.86 -10.17
C SER A 110 -11.21 -3.00 -10.84
N ARG A 111 -11.97 -2.25 -10.03
CA ARG A 111 -13.14 -1.49 -10.47
C ARG A 111 -12.67 -0.06 -10.78
N ARG A 112 -12.84 0.36 -12.04
CA ARG A 112 -12.30 1.63 -12.58
C ARG A 112 -13.35 2.74 -12.65
N THR A 113 -14.57 2.46 -12.22
CA THR A 113 -15.67 3.41 -12.20
C THR A 113 -16.07 3.63 -10.76
N HIS A 114 -16.01 4.87 -10.31
CA HIS A 114 -16.44 5.31 -9.00
C HIS A 114 -17.74 6.12 -9.13
N SER A 115 -18.51 6.18 -8.05
CA SER A 115 -19.55 7.20 -7.89
C SER A 115 -18.94 8.46 -7.28
N ASP A 116 -19.48 9.63 -7.63
CA ASP A 116 -19.02 10.96 -7.16
C ASP A 116 -19.27 11.23 -5.65
N CYS A 117 -19.60 10.21 -4.87
CA CYS A 117 -19.84 10.33 -3.44
C CYS A 117 -18.62 9.92 -2.60
N GLY A 118 -18.34 10.72 -1.57
CA GLY A 118 -17.26 10.47 -0.63
C GLY A 118 -17.47 9.23 0.25
N LEU A 119 -16.39 8.81 0.92
CA LEU A 119 -16.42 7.76 1.94
C LEU A 119 -16.57 8.38 3.34
N SER A 120 -17.42 7.77 4.18
CA SER A 120 -17.54 8.21 5.57
C SER A 120 -16.29 7.85 6.37
N ARG A 121 -16.11 8.52 7.51
CA ARG A 121 -15.08 8.14 8.50
C ARG A 121 -15.20 6.68 8.96
N SER A 122 -16.42 6.14 9.05
CA SER A 122 -16.65 4.72 9.38
C SER A 122 -16.18 3.78 8.27
N HIS A 123 -16.43 4.10 6.99
CA HIS A 123 -15.89 3.31 5.89
C HIS A 123 -14.35 3.27 5.96
N LEU A 124 -13.71 4.43 6.14
CA LEU A 124 -12.25 4.48 6.20
C LEU A 124 -11.69 3.76 7.44
N SER A 125 -12.36 3.88 8.59
CA SER A 125 -12.05 3.10 9.80
C SER A 125 -12.06 1.60 9.52
N THR A 126 -13.17 1.06 9.03
CA THR A 126 -13.31 -0.38 8.77
C THR A 126 -12.26 -0.86 7.77
N LEU A 127 -12.03 -0.09 6.71
CA LEU A 127 -11.04 -0.40 5.69
C LEU A 127 -9.62 -0.49 6.28
N LEU A 128 -9.15 0.57 6.94
CA LEU A 128 -7.79 0.66 7.46
C LEU A 128 -7.58 -0.28 8.66
N GLY A 129 -8.55 -0.37 9.56
CA GLY A 129 -8.48 -1.21 10.75
C GLY A 129 -8.41 -2.69 10.38
N THR A 130 -9.26 -3.14 9.45
CA THR A 130 -9.29 -4.55 9.03
C THR A 130 -8.10 -4.92 8.15
N ALA A 131 -7.73 -4.05 7.19
CA ALA A 131 -6.69 -4.39 6.24
C ALA A 131 -5.27 -4.22 6.80
N LEU A 132 -5.07 -3.23 7.69
CA LEU A 132 -3.74 -2.71 8.05
C LEU A 132 -3.51 -2.58 9.56
N GLY A 133 -4.56 -2.67 10.38
CA GLY A 133 -4.51 -2.43 11.82
C GLY A 133 -3.69 -3.46 12.60
N VAL A 134 -3.42 -3.13 13.86
CA VAL A 134 -2.78 -4.03 14.84
C VAL A 134 -3.76 -5.15 15.23
N THR A 135 -3.32 -6.40 15.10
CA THR A 135 -4.13 -7.60 15.40
C THR A 135 -3.71 -8.30 16.68
N THR A 136 -2.44 -8.16 17.09
CA THR A 136 -1.94 -8.71 18.35
C THR A 136 -0.67 -7.98 18.79
N GLU A 137 -0.34 -8.11 20.07
CA GLU A 137 0.83 -7.49 20.68
C GLU A 137 1.66 -8.53 21.44
N ARG A 138 2.97 -8.32 21.49
CA ARG A 138 3.90 -9.13 22.27
C ARG A 138 4.89 -8.23 23.00
N SER A 139 5.00 -8.39 24.31
CA SER A 139 6.06 -7.76 25.08
C SER A 139 7.40 -8.48 24.83
N ILE A 140 8.43 -7.68 24.62
CA ILE A 140 9.81 -8.12 24.39
C ILE A 140 10.66 -7.47 25.46
N ALA A 141 11.28 -8.30 26.31
CA ALA A 141 12.15 -7.86 27.38
C ALA A 141 13.63 -7.98 26.95
N PRO A 142 14.54 -7.16 27.50
CA PRO A 142 15.97 -7.33 27.29
C PRO A 142 16.42 -8.71 27.80
N SER A 143 17.47 -9.27 27.18
CA SER A 143 18.10 -10.48 27.69
C SER A 143 18.72 -10.20 29.06
N SER A 144 18.64 -11.16 29.99
CA SER A 144 19.10 -11.01 31.38
C SER A 144 20.61 -10.94 31.55
N ASP A 145 21.37 -11.08 30.46
CA ASP A 145 22.81 -11.39 30.50
C ASP A 145 23.72 -10.21 30.10
N SER A 146 23.17 -9.05 29.72
CA SER A 146 23.97 -7.85 29.44
C SER A 146 24.17 -7.01 30.70
N ALA A 147 25.38 -7.07 31.26
CA ALA A 147 25.85 -6.19 32.33
C ALA A 147 26.27 -4.78 31.83
N ASP A 148 25.66 -4.31 30.74
CA ASP A 148 26.00 -3.04 30.08
C ASP A 148 25.09 -1.89 30.53
N GLU A 149 25.69 -0.70 30.66
CA GLU A 149 25.01 0.54 31.07
C GLU A 149 23.95 1.04 30.07
N ASP A 150 23.90 0.48 28.85
CA ASP A 150 22.87 0.73 27.82
C ASP A 150 21.68 -0.25 27.96
N ALA A 151 21.13 -0.37 29.17
CA ALA A 151 20.04 -1.30 29.46
C ALA A 151 18.77 -0.92 28.68
N PHE A 152 18.48 -1.66 27.61
CA PHE A 152 17.23 -1.50 26.87
C PHE A 152 16.00 -1.78 27.75
N THR A 153 14.96 -0.96 27.64
CA THR A 153 13.70 -1.13 28.39
C THR A 153 12.74 -2.03 27.64
N THR A 154 11.96 -2.90 28.30
CA THR A 154 10.90 -3.71 27.67
C THR A 154 10.07 -2.92 26.64
N VAL A 155 9.95 -3.44 25.42
CA VAL A 155 9.14 -2.85 24.33
C VAL A 155 7.96 -3.74 23.97
N THR A 156 6.88 -3.12 23.48
CA THR A 156 5.72 -3.82 22.93
C THR A 156 5.84 -3.89 21.42
N LYS A 157 5.94 -5.11 20.88
CA LYS A 157 5.86 -5.38 19.45
C LYS A 157 4.41 -5.54 19.04
N GLN A 158 3.97 -4.78 18.06
CA GLN A 158 2.63 -4.87 17.50
C GLN A 158 2.68 -5.58 16.14
N PHE A 159 1.84 -6.58 15.97
CA PHE A 159 1.67 -7.30 14.72
C PHE A 159 0.46 -6.77 13.97
N ARG A 160 0.60 -6.62 12.66
CA ARG A 160 -0.44 -6.08 11.78
C ARG A 160 -1.20 -7.18 11.05
N ALA A 161 -2.31 -6.81 10.42
CA ALA A 161 -3.16 -7.70 9.63
C ALA A 161 -2.50 -8.30 8.37
N TYR A 162 -1.27 -7.88 8.03
CA TYR A 162 -0.49 -8.38 6.91
C TYR A 162 0.91 -8.84 7.33
N ALA A 163 1.50 -9.75 6.55
CA ALA A 163 2.83 -10.29 6.83
C ALA A 163 3.93 -9.29 6.48
N SER A 164 4.94 -9.20 7.35
CA SER A 164 6.12 -8.35 7.19
C SER A 164 7.40 -9.13 7.49
N GLY A 165 8.43 -8.95 6.65
CA GLY A 165 9.73 -9.58 6.84
C GLY A 165 10.36 -9.12 8.16
N GLY A 166 10.57 -10.06 9.09
CA GLY A 166 11.09 -9.76 10.43
C GLY A 166 10.15 -8.90 11.28
N ALA A 167 8.86 -8.82 10.92
CA ALA A 167 7.88 -7.96 11.56
C ALA A 167 8.33 -6.48 11.65
N LEU A 168 9.05 -5.98 10.64
CA LEU A 168 9.62 -4.62 10.67
C LEU A 168 8.63 -3.53 10.24
N TYR A 169 7.58 -3.89 9.51
CA TYR A 169 6.52 -3.02 9.02
C TYR A 169 7.02 -1.70 8.35
N PRO A 170 7.88 -1.76 7.31
CA PRO A 170 8.34 -0.60 6.55
C PRO A 170 7.27 0.11 5.74
N ILE A 171 6.10 -0.50 5.50
CA ILE A 171 5.06 0.15 4.70
C ILE A 171 4.31 1.16 5.55
N GLU A 172 4.28 2.39 5.05
CA GLU A 172 3.57 3.52 5.60
C GLU A 172 2.40 3.90 4.71
N PHE A 173 1.33 4.43 5.33
CA PHE A 173 0.04 4.63 4.66
C PHE A 173 -0.40 6.08 4.77
N TYR A 174 -0.34 6.78 3.64
CA TYR A 174 -0.80 8.14 3.49
C TYR A 174 -2.16 8.12 2.79
N ILE A 175 -3.14 8.79 3.38
CA ILE A 175 -4.54 8.76 2.96
C ILE A 175 -4.90 10.13 2.41
N ALA A 176 -4.94 10.25 1.10
CA ALA A 176 -5.46 11.43 0.43
C ALA A 176 -6.99 11.27 0.32
N VAL A 177 -7.74 12.18 0.95
CA VAL A 177 -9.19 12.17 0.98
C VAL A 177 -9.71 13.26 0.06
N GLY A 178 -10.57 12.86 -0.88
CA GLY A 178 -11.18 13.70 -1.90
C GLY A 178 -12.49 14.36 -1.47
N PRO A 179 -13.50 14.46 -2.36
CA PRO A 179 -14.70 15.24 -2.09
C PRO A 179 -15.47 14.71 -0.88
N ASP A 180 -16.20 15.61 -0.22
CA ASP A 180 -16.77 15.42 1.12
C ASP A 180 -17.47 14.07 1.30
N GLY A 181 -16.87 13.26 2.16
CA GLY A 181 -17.50 12.12 2.81
C GLY A 181 -17.96 12.50 4.21
N GLU A 182 -18.99 11.81 4.72
CA GLU A 182 -19.56 12.11 6.02
C GLU A 182 -18.49 12.09 7.14
N ASN A 183 -18.32 13.24 7.81
CA ASN A 183 -17.43 13.44 8.97
C ASN A 183 -15.92 13.21 8.72
N LEU A 184 -15.42 13.39 7.49
CA LEU A 184 -13.98 13.43 7.20
C LEU A 184 -13.66 14.48 6.12
N PRO A 185 -13.04 15.63 6.49
CA PRO A 185 -12.70 16.67 5.54
C PRO A 185 -11.70 16.17 4.47
N ALA A 186 -11.80 16.73 3.26
CA ALA A 186 -10.79 16.57 2.23
C ALA A 186 -9.41 16.99 2.75
N GLY A 187 -8.36 16.27 2.37
CA GLY A 187 -6.98 16.55 2.83
C GLY A 187 -6.07 15.33 2.80
N LEU A 188 -4.84 15.54 3.28
CA LEU A 188 -3.84 14.49 3.40
C LEU A 188 -3.68 14.08 4.86
N TYR A 189 -3.80 12.78 5.08
CA TYR A 189 -3.66 12.16 6.39
C TYR A 189 -2.60 11.08 6.38
N TYR A 190 -2.09 10.74 7.56
CA TYR A 190 -1.26 9.57 7.78
C TYR A 190 -2.00 8.62 8.73
N TYR A 191 -2.14 7.36 8.35
CA TYR A 191 -2.75 6.35 9.21
C TYR A 191 -1.75 5.88 10.26
N VAL A 192 -2.16 5.97 11.53
CA VAL A 192 -1.41 5.55 12.71
C VAL A 192 -1.98 4.21 13.19
N PRO A 193 -1.41 3.06 12.79
CA PRO A 193 -2.02 1.76 13.08
C PRO A 193 -2.12 1.47 14.58
N GLU A 194 -1.13 1.92 15.35
CA GLU A 194 -1.04 1.67 16.80
C GLU A 194 -2.08 2.42 17.63
N LYS A 195 -2.63 3.51 17.08
CA LYS A 195 -3.72 4.28 17.72
C LYS A 195 -5.06 4.09 17.04
N HIS A 196 -5.09 3.35 15.93
CA HIS A 196 -6.22 3.31 15.00
C HIS A 196 -6.79 4.72 14.74
N ALA A 197 -5.96 5.58 14.16
CA ALA A 197 -6.28 7.00 14.02
C ALA A 197 -5.59 7.62 12.81
N LEU A 198 -6.04 8.82 12.41
CA LEU A 198 -5.45 9.61 11.34
C LEU A 198 -4.71 10.82 11.90
N ARG A 199 -3.44 10.96 11.56
CA ARG A 199 -2.70 12.22 11.73
C ARG A 199 -3.00 13.14 10.57
N VAL A 200 -3.24 14.41 10.86
CA VAL A 200 -3.52 15.43 9.85
C VAL A 200 -2.20 16.00 9.35
N LEU A 201 -1.80 15.69 8.11
CA LEU A 201 -0.53 16.16 7.54
C LEU A 201 -0.70 17.48 6.78
N ASP A 202 -1.77 17.57 5.99
CA ASP A 202 -2.16 18.79 5.33
C ASP A 202 -3.69 18.85 5.21
N THR A 203 -4.26 20.01 5.53
CA THR A 203 -5.65 20.35 5.24
C THR A 203 -5.64 21.60 4.40
N PRO A 204 -5.90 21.51 3.08
CA PRO A 204 -6.10 22.70 2.29
C PRO A 204 -7.30 23.48 2.86
N LYS A 205 -7.11 24.79 3.05
CA LYS A 205 -8.24 25.72 2.93
C LYS A 205 -8.65 25.65 1.46
N GLN A 206 -9.81 25.06 1.17
CA GLN A 206 -10.43 24.77 -0.14
C GLN A 206 -10.11 23.40 -0.76
N SER A 207 -11.13 22.55 -0.70
CA SER A 207 -11.36 21.28 -1.40
C SER A 207 -11.30 21.35 -2.93
N ASP A 208 -11.14 22.53 -3.52
CA ASP A 208 -11.31 22.74 -4.96
C ASP A 208 -10.14 22.22 -5.80
N SER A 209 -9.00 21.89 -5.19
CA SER A 209 -7.80 21.41 -5.91
C SER A 209 -7.51 19.91 -5.78
N TYR A 210 -8.20 19.14 -4.92
CA TYR A 210 -7.91 17.71 -4.75
C TYR A 210 -7.99 16.92 -6.07
N PRO A 211 -9.05 17.08 -6.89
CA PRO A 211 -9.16 16.32 -8.14
C PRO A 211 -8.02 16.65 -9.13
N GLU A 212 -7.64 17.92 -9.23
CA GLU A 212 -6.55 18.39 -10.08
C GLU A 212 -5.18 17.87 -9.60
N ILE A 213 -4.96 17.89 -8.28
CA ILE A 213 -3.73 17.41 -7.64
C ILE A 213 -3.56 15.91 -7.91
N ILE A 214 -4.58 15.10 -7.61
CA ILE A 214 -4.50 13.64 -7.81
C ILE A 214 -4.31 13.32 -9.28
N ALA A 215 -5.09 13.92 -10.19
CA ALA A 215 -4.94 13.69 -11.62
C ALA A 215 -3.52 14.03 -12.14
N ALA A 216 -2.90 15.11 -11.63
CA ALA A 216 -1.56 15.53 -12.03
C ALA A 216 -0.43 14.58 -11.59
N TYR A 217 -0.69 13.68 -10.64
CA TYR A 217 0.30 12.72 -10.14
C TYR A 217 0.30 11.40 -10.90
N PHE A 218 -0.71 11.14 -11.72
CA PHE A 218 -0.79 9.93 -12.53
C PHE A 218 -0.53 10.22 -14.01
N ALA A 219 0.11 9.26 -14.67
CA ALA A 219 0.28 9.21 -16.12
C ALA A 219 -0.82 8.40 -16.82
N THR A 220 -1.77 7.85 -16.04
CA THR A 220 -2.91 7.10 -16.57
C THR A 220 -3.86 8.08 -17.29
N PRO A 221 -4.21 7.84 -18.56
CA PRO A 221 -5.18 8.68 -19.25
C PRO A 221 -6.57 8.62 -18.59
N GLU A 222 -7.29 9.74 -18.59
CA GLU A 222 -8.66 9.84 -18.06
C GLU A 222 -9.62 8.80 -18.66
N ALA A 223 -9.44 8.48 -19.95
CA ALA A 223 -10.21 7.44 -20.64
C ALA A 223 -10.02 6.01 -20.07
N VAL A 224 -8.94 5.77 -19.30
CA VAL A 224 -8.67 4.50 -18.62
C VAL A 224 -9.21 4.53 -17.19
N PHE A 225 -9.02 5.66 -16.51
CA PHE A 225 -9.50 5.87 -15.15
C PHE A 225 -9.63 7.37 -14.88
N ASP A 226 -10.82 7.77 -14.45
CA ASP A 226 -11.06 9.14 -13.99
C ASP A 226 -10.57 9.27 -12.54
N HIS A 227 -9.44 9.95 -12.38
CA HIS A 227 -8.85 10.22 -11.07
C HIS A 227 -9.69 11.18 -10.22
N THR A 228 -10.52 12.02 -10.86
CA THR A 228 -11.25 13.10 -10.19
C THR A 228 -12.44 12.60 -9.37
N SER A 229 -13.04 11.47 -9.75
CA SER A 229 -14.10 10.77 -9.00
C SER A 229 -13.58 9.87 -7.86
N THR A 230 -12.29 9.95 -7.52
CA THR A 230 -11.71 9.15 -6.43
C THR A 230 -12.01 9.77 -5.06
N ALA A 231 -12.79 9.05 -4.24
CA ALA A 231 -13.09 9.47 -2.88
C ALA A 231 -11.87 9.41 -1.95
N VAL A 232 -11.05 8.38 -2.08
CA VAL A 232 -9.81 8.22 -1.29
C VAL A 232 -8.73 7.60 -2.14
N THR A 233 -7.52 8.14 -2.10
CA THR A 233 -6.30 7.47 -2.59
C THR A 233 -5.40 7.12 -1.42
N ILE A 234 -5.12 5.83 -1.25
CA ILE A 234 -4.12 5.35 -0.30
C ILE A 234 -2.79 5.26 -1.02
N PHE A 235 -1.82 6.08 -0.63
CA PHE A 235 -0.43 5.96 -1.05
C PHE A 235 0.32 5.10 -0.03
N MET A 236 1.02 4.09 -0.54
CA MET A 236 1.91 3.25 0.24
C MET A 236 3.34 3.68 -0.04
N THR A 237 4.05 4.12 1.00
CA THR A 237 5.50 4.38 0.90
C THR A 237 6.27 3.26 1.59
N GLY A 238 7.51 3.06 1.16
CA GLY A 238 8.44 2.14 1.79
C GLY A 238 9.50 2.90 2.56
N ALA A 239 9.51 2.80 3.89
CA ALA A 239 10.59 3.28 4.75
C ALA A 239 11.80 2.32 4.65
N PHE A 240 12.54 2.39 3.53
CA PHE A 240 13.59 1.45 3.17
C PHE A 240 14.69 1.32 4.22
N SER A 241 15.00 2.38 4.97
CA SER A 241 16.02 2.34 6.03
C SER A 241 15.71 1.28 7.09
N ARG A 242 14.42 1.09 7.45
CA ARG A 242 13.99 0.11 8.46
C ARG A 242 14.32 -1.32 8.06
N THR A 243 14.09 -1.69 6.80
CA THR A 243 14.40 -3.05 6.32
C THR A 243 15.85 -3.21 5.94
N LYS A 244 16.48 -2.17 5.36
CA LYS A 244 17.90 -2.22 4.96
C LYS A 244 18.82 -2.37 6.18
N ALA A 245 18.44 -1.86 7.35
CA ALA A 245 19.20 -2.05 8.59
C ALA A 245 19.41 -3.53 8.94
N LYS A 246 18.37 -4.37 8.75
CA LYS A 246 18.43 -5.81 9.03
C LYS A 246 18.86 -6.65 7.82
N TYR A 247 18.41 -6.28 6.62
CA TYR A 247 18.51 -7.13 5.43
C TYR A 247 19.39 -6.56 4.30
N GLY A 248 20.06 -5.43 4.54
CA GLY A 248 20.86 -4.75 3.51
C GLY A 248 20.06 -4.47 2.23
N PRO A 249 20.68 -4.52 1.04
CA PRO A 249 20.00 -4.28 -0.24
C PRO A 249 18.79 -5.19 -0.48
N ARG A 250 18.78 -6.42 0.07
CA ARG A 250 17.67 -7.36 -0.06
C ARG A 250 16.39 -6.86 0.64
N GLY A 251 16.52 -5.97 1.62
CA GLY A 251 15.39 -5.33 2.29
C GLY A 251 14.41 -4.65 1.33
N TYR A 252 14.88 -4.16 0.19
CA TYR A 252 14.04 -3.56 -0.84
C TYR A 252 13.04 -4.58 -1.43
N ARG A 253 13.42 -5.87 -1.58
CA ARG A 253 12.49 -6.93 -2.01
C ARG A 253 11.35 -7.12 -1.03
N PHE A 254 11.66 -7.07 0.27
CA PHE A 254 10.65 -7.24 1.31
C PHE A 254 9.68 -6.06 1.35
N VAL A 255 10.15 -4.83 1.13
CA VAL A 255 9.25 -3.67 0.96
C VAL A 255 8.25 -3.91 -0.18
N LEU A 256 8.71 -4.34 -1.36
CA LEU A 256 7.81 -4.58 -2.50
C LEU A 256 6.84 -5.76 -2.27
N GLN A 257 7.29 -6.82 -1.60
CA GLN A 257 6.42 -7.95 -1.26
C GLN A 257 5.36 -7.54 -0.23
N GLU A 258 5.77 -6.76 0.77
CA GLU A 258 4.91 -6.29 1.84
C GLU A 258 3.87 -5.29 1.35
N SER A 259 4.22 -4.38 0.42
CA SER A 259 3.24 -3.50 -0.22
C SER A 259 2.19 -4.30 -1.01
N GLY A 260 2.57 -5.43 -1.59
CA GLY A 260 1.65 -6.39 -2.19
C GLY A 260 0.71 -7.06 -1.19
N HIS A 261 1.22 -7.49 -0.03
CA HIS A 261 0.38 -8.06 1.05
C HIS A 261 -0.63 -7.04 1.58
N ALA A 262 -0.16 -5.84 1.94
CA ALA A 262 -1.01 -4.77 2.44
C ALA A 262 -2.03 -4.33 1.38
N GLY A 263 -1.58 -4.16 0.13
CA GLY A 263 -2.44 -3.81 -0.99
C GLY A 263 -3.54 -4.83 -1.22
N GLN A 264 -3.22 -6.13 -1.19
CA GLN A 264 -4.24 -7.18 -1.36
C GLN A 264 -5.26 -7.19 -0.20
N ASN A 265 -4.82 -6.97 1.04
CA ASN A 265 -5.74 -6.81 2.17
C ASN A 265 -6.71 -5.63 1.98
N ILE A 266 -6.20 -4.49 1.50
CA ILE A 266 -7.03 -3.32 1.18
C ILE A 266 -8.07 -3.69 0.11
N LEU A 267 -7.66 -4.38 -0.96
CA LEU A 267 -8.57 -4.78 -2.05
C LEU A 267 -9.66 -5.77 -1.60
N LEU A 268 -9.31 -6.76 -0.78
CA LEU A 268 -10.27 -7.73 -0.26
C LEU A 268 -11.24 -7.07 0.73
N THR A 269 -10.73 -6.20 1.60
CA THR A 269 -11.56 -5.44 2.54
C THR A 269 -12.52 -4.52 1.81
N ALA A 270 -12.04 -3.78 0.79
CA ALA A 270 -12.87 -2.94 -0.06
C ALA A 270 -13.95 -3.75 -0.79
N GLU A 271 -13.62 -4.93 -1.32
CA GLU A 271 -14.60 -5.82 -1.96
C GLU A 271 -15.68 -6.29 -0.96
N ALA A 272 -15.27 -6.71 0.23
CA ALA A 272 -16.18 -7.14 1.30
C ALA A 272 -17.11 -6.00 1.80
N MET A 273 -16.67 -4.75 1.66
CA MET A 273 -17.46 -3.55 1.97
C MET A 273 -18.33 -3.08 0.79
N GLY A 274 -18.26 -3.73 -0.38
CA GLY A 274 -18.98 -3.28 -1.57
C GLY A 274 -18.41 -1.98 -2.17
N LEU A 275 -17.14 -1.66 -1.91
CA LEU A 275 -16.45 -0.50 -2.48
C LEU A 275 -15.83 -0.84 -3.85
N ALA A 276 -15.54 0.20 -4.62
CA ALA A 276 -14.72 0.12 -5.82
C ALA A 276 -13.28 0.44 -5.44
N ALA A 277 -12.33 -0.41 -5.84
CA ALA A 277 -10.92 -0.19 -5.58
C ALA A 277 -10.07 -0.54 -6.82
N LEU A 278 -9.03 0.27 -7.04
CA LEU A 278 -8.13 0.16 -8.18
C LEU A 278 -6.68 0.44 -7.73
N PRO A 279 -5.80 -0.57 -7.79
CA PRO A 279 -4.36 -0.34 -7.70
C PRO A 279 -3.87 0.43 -8.92
N LEU A 280 -3.06 1.45 -8.68
CA LEU A 280 -2.46 2.29 -9.71
C LEU A 280 -0.95 2.39 -9.48
N ALA A 281 -0.19 2.08 -10.53
CA ALA A 281 1.28 2.14 -10.52
C ALA A 281 1.85 3.13 -11.54
N SER A 282 1.01 3.68 -12.43
CA SER A 282 1.41 4.65 -13.45
C SER A 282 1.40 6.06 -12.87
N PHE A 283 2.27 6.34 -11.90
CA PHE A 283 2.40 7.64 -11.27
C PHE A 283 3.79 8.25 -11.46
N TYR A 284 3.91 9.55 -11.19
CA TYR A 284 5.17 10.26 -11.14
C TYR A 284 5.71 10.23 -9.71
N ASP A 285 6.63 9.32 -9.42
CA ASP A 285 7.16 9.05 -8.06
C ASP A 285 7.58 10.33 -7.34
N ASP A 286 8.40 11.17 -7.98
CA ASP A 286 8.91 12.41 -7.38
C ASP A 286 7.78 13.40 -7.02
N ARG A 287 6.72 13.49 -7.84
CA ARG A 287 5.59 14.40 -7.55
C ARG A 287 4.79 13.92 -6.34
N ILE A 288 4.60 12.61 -6.21
CA ILE A 288 3.93 12.03 -5.04
C ILE A 288 4.82 12.19 -3.81
N ASN A 289 6.12 11.90 -3.91
CA ASN A 289 7.02 12.03 -2.77
C ASN A 289 7.05 13.47 -2.22
N ASP A 290 7.10 14.46 -3.10
CA ASP A 290 7.01 15.88 -2.74
C ASP A 290 5.66 16.21 -2.07
N TYR A 291 4.53 15.69 -2.60
CA TYR A 291 3.21 15.86 -2.01
C TYR A 291 3.07 15.24 -0.61
N LEU A 292 3.67 14.07 -0.41
CA LEU A 292 3.66 13.35 0.86
C LEU A 292 4.66 13.94 1.87
N GLY A 293 5.60 14.79 1.42
CA GLY A 293 6.67 15.34 2.25
C GLY A 293 7.76 14.33 2.59
N VAL A 294 7.99 13.32 1.74
CA VAL A 294 9.01 12.28 1.94
C VAL A 294 10.21 12.50 1.01
N ASP A 295 11.40 12.01 1.41
CA ASP A 295 12.66 12.33 0.73
C ASP A 295 12.87 11.63 -0.62
N GLY A 296 12.06 10.61 -0.93
CA GLY A 296 12.15 9.80 -2.15
C GLY A 296 13.34 8.83 -2.18
N VAL A 297 14.03 8.63 -1.05
CA VAL A 297 15.31 7.89 -0.96
C VAL A 297 15.34 6.91 0.21
N ASN A 298 15.11 7.42 1.42
CA ASN A 298 14.93 6.60 2.61
C ASN A 298 13.46 6.22 2.80
N GLU A 299 12.55 7.05 2.30
CA GLU A 299 11.13 6.76 2.16
C GLU A 299 10.63 7.25 0.80
N ALA A 300 9.99 6.37 0.03
CA ALA A 300 9.41 6.73 -1.25
C ALA A 300 8.11 5.95 -1.51
N VAL A 301 7.22 6.51 -2.33
CA VAL A 301 6.03 5.81 -2.82
C VAL A 301 6.45 4.51 -3.53
N VAL A 302 5.76 3.42 -3.21
CA VAL A 302 5.95 2.10 -3.83
C VAL A 302 4.65 1.54 -4.41
N GLY A 303 3.52 2.20 -4.16
CA GLY A 303 2.23 1.82 -4.72
C GLY A 303 1.12 2.77 -4.30
N SER A 304 0.00 2.70 -5.00
CA SER A 304 -1.20 3.44 -4.63
C SER A 304 -2.46 2.63 -4.93
N ILE A 305 -3.53 2.89 -4.18
CA ILE A 305 -4.85 2.31 -4.41
C ILE A 305 -5.88 3.43 -4.33
N SER A 306 -6.60 3.65 -5.42
CA SER A 306 -7.76 4.53 -5.44
C SER A 306 -9.01 3.76 -5.03
N ILE A 307 -9.85 4.39 -4.21
CA ILE A 307 -11.03 3.79 -3.60
C ILE A 307 -12.18 4.77 -3.69
N GLY A 308 -13.34 4.26 -4.10
CA GLY A 308 -14.59 5.01 -4.19
C GLY A 308 -15.79 4.12 -3.93
N ARG A 309 -16.98 4.70 -3.93
CA ARG A 309 -18.20 3.89 -3.92
C ARG A 309 -18.42 3.27 -5.30
N ARG A 310 -19.05 2.09 -5.31
CA ARG A 310 -19.54 1.51 -6.57
C ARG A 310 -20.69 2.38 -7.09
N PRO A 311 -20.77 2.63 -8.41
CA PRO A 311 -21.97 3.20 -9.03
C PRO A 311 -23.21 2.35 -8.72
N GLU A 312 -24.36 3.00 -8.56
CA GLU A 312 -25.65 2.31 -8.43
C GLU A 312 -26.10 1.73 -9.78
N ALA A 313 -25.45 0.64 -10.23
CA ALA A 313 -25.92 -0.27 -11.27
C ALA A 313 -24.95 -1.45 -11.43
N GLU A 314 -24.99 -2.39 -10.48
CA GLU A 314 -24.51 -3.77 -10.67
C GLU A 314 -25.07 -4.66 -9.54
N THR A 315 -26.37 -4.52 -9.22
CA THR A 315 -27.08 -5.63 -8.58
C THR A 315 -27.29 -6.68 -9.66
N ASP A 316 -26.47 -7.73 -9.62
CA ASP A 316 -26.59 -8.91 -10.45
C ASP A 316 -28.05 -9.35 -10.57
N GLY A 317 -28.48 -9.63 -11.80
CA GLY A 317 -29.81 -10.05 -12.18
C GLY A 317 -30.18 -11.44 -11.68
N THR A 318 -30.11 -11.69 -10.38
CA THR A 318 -30.66 -12.89 -9.75
C THR A 318 -32.09 -12.61 -9.28
N GLN A 319 -32.97 -12.21 -10.21
CA GLN A 319 -34.41 -12.35 -9.98
C GLN A 319 -34.85 -13.73 -10.46
N SER A 320 -34.90 -14.65 -9.50
CA SER A 320 -36.02 -15.57 -9.27
C SER A 320 -36.84 -15.94 -10.52
N GLN A 321 -36.40 -16.94 -11.29
CA GLN A 321 -37.35 -17.82 -11.95
C GLN A 321 -37.91 -18.78 -10.90
N SER A 322 -38.94 -18.33 -10.19
CA SER A 322 -39.87 -19.22 -9.50
C SER A 322 -40.66 -19.98 -10.57
N GLN A 323 -40.22 -21.20 -10.91
CA GLN A 323 -41.10 -22.16 -11.56
C GLN A 323 -42.17 -22.58 -10.56
N SER A 324 -43.33 -21.93 -10.63
CA SER A 324 -44.57 -22.48 -10.13
C SER A 324 -45.04 -23.57 -11.10
N THR A 325 -44.61 -24.80 -10.87
CA THR A 325 -45.33 -25.97 -11.38
C THR A 325 -46.33 -26.35 -10.30
N ASP A 326 -47.57 -25.90 -10.47
CA ASP A 326 -48.70 -26.66 -9.95
C ASP A 326 -49.86 -26.70 -10.94
N GLN A 327 -50.53 -27.84 -10.90
CA GLN A 327 -51.27 -28.52 -11.95
C GLN A 327 -52.64 -27.92 -12.24
N SER A 328 -53.14 -28.08 -13.47
CA SER A 328 -54.29 -28.96 -13.80
C SER A 328 -55.15 -28.50 -15.01
N ILE A 329 -55.23 -29.42 -16.00
CA ILE A 329 -56.44 -29.93 -16.69
C ILE A 329 -57.39 -28.93 -17.39
N SER A 330 -57.58 -29.10 -18.71
CA SER A 330 -58.88 -29.39 -19.36
C SER A 330 -58.92 -29.04 -20.86
N ALA A 331 -59.19 -30.05 -21.69
CA ALA A 331 -59.95 -30.09 -22.95
C ALA A 331 -60.10 -28.82 -23.82
N HIS A 332 -59.75 -28.91 -25.11
CA HIS A 332 -60.71 -28.97 -26.23
C HIS A 332 -59.99 -29.07 -27.59
N GLU A 333 -60.55 -29.94 -28.45
CA GLU A 333 -60.38 -30.14 -29.90
C GLU A 333 -59.06 -30.72 -30.46
#